data_AF-X0UCC4-F1
#
_entry.id   AF-X0UCC4-F1
#
_cell.length_a   1.000
_cell.length_b   1.000
_cell.length_c   1.000
_cell.angle_alpha   90.00
_cell.angle_beta   90.00
_cell.angle_gamma   90.00
#
_symmetry.space_group_name_H-M   'P 1'
#
loop_
_entity.id
_entity.type
_entity.pdbx_description
1 polymer ?
#
loop_
_entity_poly.entity_id
_entity_poly.type
_entity_poly.pdbx_seq_one_letter_code
_entity_poly.pdbx_strand_id
1 'polypeptide(L)'
;MKIERFEDLHCWQEARKLVNFVYQIIKENNAFQKDFRLCGQNTGAAVSSMSNIAEGFSRRSNNEFVQYLFISKSSATEVQSEAYVALDQK
;
A
#
# COMPACT_ATOMS: atom_id res chain seq x y z
N MET A 1 4.49 -15.83 -19.19
CA MET A 1 3.17 -15.20 -18.97
C MET A 1 3.22 -13.83 -19.62
N LYS A 2 2.23 -13.46 -20.45
CA LYS A 2 2.17 -12.13 -21.05
C LYS A 2 1.44 -11.22 -20.07
N ILE A 3 2.02 -10.07 -19.75
CA ILE A 3 1.39 -9.03 -18.93
C ILE A 3 0.73 -8.05 -19.90
N GLU A 4 -0.60 -7.88 -19.79
CA GLU A 4 -1.35 -6.94 -20.64
C GLU A 4 -1.97 -5.80 -19.83
N ARG A 5 -2.21 -6.03 -18.54
CA ARG A 5 -2.75 -5.03 -17.62
C ARG A 5 -2.02 -5.08 -16.28
N PHE A 6 -2.12 -4.01 -15.49
CA PHE A 6 -1.43 -3.96 -14.19
C PHE A 6 -1.96 -5.03 -13.22
N GLU A 7 -3.22 -5.47 -13.38
CA GLU A 7 -3.83 -6.53 -12.57
C GLU A 7 -3.16 -7.89 -12.76
N ASP A 8 -2.46 -8.09 -13.88
CA ASP A 8 -1.70 -9.31 -14.15
C ASP A 8 -0.37 -9.32 -13.35
N LEU A 9 0.05 -8.17 -12.79
CA LEU A 9 1.25 -8.07 -11.98
C LEU A 9 1.02 -8.66 -10.59
N HIS A 10 1.80 -9.68 -10.23
CA HIS A 10 1.75 -10.29 -8.90
C HIS A 10 2.01 -9.26 -7.78
N CYS A 11 2.92 -8.31 -7.98
CA CYS A 11 3.17 -7.26 -6.99
C CYS A 11 1.95 -6.37 -6.75
N TRP A 12 1.14 -6.08 -7.78
CA TRP A 12 -0.10 -5.33 -7.61
C TRP A 12 -1.15 -6.13 -6.85
N GLN A 13 -1.26 -7.44 -7.14
CA GLN A 13 -2.17 -8.34 -6.42
C GLN A 13 -1.83 -8.43 -4.93
N GLU A 14 -0.54 -8.51 -4.59
CA GLU A 14 -0.08 -8.50 -3.19
C GLU A 14 -0.29 -7.14 -2.53
N ALA A 15 -0.03 -6.02 -3.22
CA ALA A 15 -0.33 -4.69 -2.70
C ALA A 15 -1.84 -4.52 -2.43
N ARG A 16 -2.71 -5.07 -3.29
CA ARG A 16 -4.17 -5.09 -3.06
C ARG A 16 -4.56 -5.90 -1.82
N LYS A 17 -3.89 -7.03 -1.56
CA LYS A 17 -4.09 -7.79 -0.31
C LYS A 17 -3.66 -6.98 0.91
N LEU A 18 -2.51 -6.28 0.84
CA LEU A 18 -2.04 -5.39 1.90
C LEU A 18 -3.07 -4.30 2.22
N VAL A 19 -3.63 -3.63 1.19
CA VAL A 19 -4.70 -2.64 1.37
C VAL A 19 -5.86 -3.24 2.16
N ASN A 20 -6.43 -4.34 1.69
CA ASN A 20 -7.57 -4.97 2.35
C ASN A 20 -7.24 -5.38 3.79
N PHE A 21 -6.04 -5.89 4.03
CA PHE A 21 -5.58 -6.29 5.35
C PHE A 21 -5.50 -5.09 6.33
N VAL A 22 -4.91 -3.97 5.91
CA VAL A 22 -4.82 -2.76 6.75
C VAL A 22 -6.21 -2.23 7.11
N TYR A 23 -7.13 -2.16 6.14
CA TYR A 23 -8.52 -1.75 6.39
C TYR A 23 -9.24 -2.72 7.35
N GLN A 24 -9.00 -4.03 7.21
CA GLN A 24 -9.58 -5.04 8.08
C GLN A 24 -9.10 -4.86 9.53
N ILE A 25 -7.79 -4.73 9.76
CA ILE A 25 -7.22 -4.55 11.10
C ILE A 25 -7.77 -3.28 11.79
N ILE A 26 -7.86 -2.18 11.06
CA ILE A 26 -8.47 -0.94 11.59
C ILE A 26 -9.95 -1.19 11.93
N LYS A 27 -10.70 -1.86 11.06
CA LYS A 27 -12.12 -2.16 11.29
C LYS A 27 -12.36 -3.06 12.51
N GLU A 28 -11.44 -3.98 12.80
CA GLU A 28 -11.55 -4.92 13.91
C GLU A 28 -11.13 -4.30 15.27
N ASN A 29 -10.44 -3.16 15.28
CA ASN A 29 -9.97 -2.50 16.51
C ASN A 29 -10.66 -1.14 16.75
N ASN A 30 -11.71 -1.15 17.60
CA ASN A 30 -12.49 0.04 17.96
C ASN A 30 -11.67 1.15 18.64
N ALA A 31 -10.59 0.82 19.35
CA ALA A 31 -9.72 1.82 19.96
C ALA A 31 -8.85 2.50 18.89
N PHE A 32 -8.27 1.70 17.99
CA PHE A 32 -7.44 2.21 16.90
C PHE A 32 -8.23 3.13 15.96
N GLN A 33 -9.49 2.83 15.67
CA GLN A 33 -10.36 3.68 14.84
C GLN A 33 -10.51 5.12 15.35
N LYS A 34 -10.29 5.36 16.65
CA LYS A 34 -10.39 6.70 17.23
C LYS A 34 -9.16 7.55 16.94
N ASP A 35 -8.03 6.93 16.60
CA ASP A 35 -6.86 7.64 16.08
C ASP A 35 -6.99 7.80 14.56
N PHE A 36 -7.81 8.78 14.17
CA PHE A 36 -8.08 9.09 12.76
C PHE A 36 -6.82 9.43 11.98
N ARG A 37 -5.81 10.02 12.65
CA ARG A 37 -4.54 10.39 12.00
C ARG A 37 -3.74 9.14 11.66
N LEU A 38 -3.51 8.26 12.63
CA LEU A 38 -2.71 7.05 12.41
C LEU A 38 -3.43 6.06 11.49
N CYS A 39 -4.76 5.96 11.58
CA CYS A 39 -5.56 5.21 10.60
C CYS A 39 -5.41 5.78 9.19
N GLY A 40 -5.46 7.10 9.03
CA GLY A 40 -5.29 7.78 7.75
C GLY A 40 -3.90 7.56 7.14
N GLN A 41 -2.84 7.63 7.97
CA GLN A 41 -1.46 7.37 7.53
C GLN A 41 -1.30 5.91 7.07
N ASN A 42 -1.78 4.94 7.85
CA ASN A 42 -1.70 3.51 7.49
C ASN A 42 -2.49 3.19 6.21
N THR A 43 -3.75 3.62 6.12
CA THR A 43 -4.58 3.38 4.93
C THR A 43 -4.05 4.10 3.70
N GLY A 44 -3.58 5.34 3.85
CA GLY A 44 -2.97 6.12 2.78
C GLY A 44 -1.71 5.46 2.22
N ALA A 45 -0.78 5.05 3.08
CA ALA A 45 0.42 4.33 2.68
C ALA A 45 0.10 3.00 1.98
N ALA A 46 -0.87 2.23 2.52
CA ALA A 46 -1.28 0.98 1.90
C ALA A 46 -1.86 1.21 0.50
N VAL A 47 -2.79 2.16 0.33
CA VAL A 47 -3.38 2.51 -0.96
C VAL A 47 -2.30 3.00 -1.94
N SER A 48 -1.38 3.84 -1.47
CA SER A 48 -0.23 4.34 -2.25
C SER A 48 0.64 3.20 -2.78
N SER A 49 0.87 2.14 -1.98
CA SER A 49 1.64 0.98 -2.43
C SER A 49 1.01 0.30 -3.65
N MET A 50 -0.32 0.22 -3.70
CA MET A 50 -1.06 -0.40 -4.80
C MET A 50 -1.22 0.56 -6.00
N SER A 51 -1.56 1.83 -5.75
CA SER A 51 -1.81 2.81 -6.80
C SER A 51 -0.57 3.15 -7.60
N ASN A 52 0.61 3.27 -6.95
CA ASN A 52 1.86 3.56 -7.64
C ASN A 52 2.25 2.46 -8.64
N ILE A 53 1.91 1.19 -8.39
CA ILE A 53 2.17 0.11 -9.35
C ILE A 53 1.32 0.31 -10.62
N ALA A 54 0.03 0.60 -10.45
CA ALA A 54 -0.87 0.85 -11.59
C ALA A 54 -0.48 2.12 -12.35
N GLU A 55 -0.14 3.20 -11.63
CA GLU A 55 0.32 4.45 -12.23
C GLU A 55 1.63 4.24 -13.01
N GLY A 56 2.60 3.55 -12.42
CA GLY A 56 3.85 3.19 -13.07
C GLY A 56 3.64 2.34 -14.33
N PHE A 57 2.73 1.37 -14.27
CA PHE A 57 2.40 0.51 -15.41
C PHE A 57 1.82 1.30 -16.60
N SER A 58 1.13 2.42 -16.32
CA SER A 58 0.59 3.31 -17.36
C SER A 58 1.63 4.24 -18.00
N ARG A 59 2.87 4.25 -17.49
CA ARG A 59 3.95 5.11 -18.02
C ARG A 59 4.49 4.57 -19.35
N ARG A 60 5.19 5.43 -20.09
CA ARG A 60 5.63 5.14 -21.47
C ARG A 60 6.93 4.34 -21.54
N SER A 61 7.69 4.30 -20.45
CA SER A 61 9.00 3.64 -20.42
C SER A 61 9.18 2.73 -19.21
N ASN A 62 10.03 1.71 -19.38
CA ASN A 62 10.40 0.81 -18.29
C ASN A 62 11.14 1.53 -17.16
N ASN A 63 11.91 2.57 -17.46
CA ASN A 63 12.64 3.34 -16.46
C ASN A 63 11.68 4.08 -15.52
N GLU A 64 10.64 4.72 -16.07
CA GLU A 64 9.59 5.33 -15.27
C GLU A 64 8.85 4.27 -14.46
N PHE A 65 8.47 3.14 -15.08
CA PHE A 65 7.78 2.08 -14.35
C PHE A 65 8.60 1.59 -13.14
N VAL A 66 9.90 1.36 -13.31
CA VAL A 66 10.82 0.98 -12.23
C VAL A 66 10.84 2.03 -11.10
N GLN A 67 10.86 3.32 -11.43
CA GLN A 67 10.79 4.38 -10.42
C GLN A 67 9.50 4.29 -9.58
N TYR A 68 8.35 4.08 -10.22
CA TYR A 68 7.07 3.90 -9.51
C TYR A 68 7.02 2.61 -8.67
N LEU A 69 7.68 1.54 -9.10
CA LEU A 69 7.83 0.33 -8.28
C LEU A 69 8.66 0.61 -7.01
N PHE A 70 9.68 1.46 -7.06
CA PHE A 70 10.39 1.90 -5.86
C PHE A 70 9.52 2.75 -4.93
N ILE A 71 8.71 3.66 -5.48
CA ILE A 71 7.75 4.44 -4.67
C ILE A 71 6.74 3.51 -3.99
N SER A 72 6.17 2.55 -4.73
CA SER A 72 5.28 1.52 -4.20
C SER A 72 5.93 0.75 -3.04
N LYS A 73 7.17 0.30 -3.21
CA LYS A 73 7.93 -0.41 -2.18
C LYS A 73 8.16 0.46 -0.94
N SER A 74 8.47 1.74 -1.13
CA SER A 74 8.62 2.70 -0.02
C SER A 74 7.31 2.86 0.77
N SER A 75 6.16 2.98 0.09
CA SER A 75 4.86 3.05 0.77
C SER A 75 4.50 1.76 1.51
N ALA A 76 4.87 0.58 0.99
CA ALA A 76 4.70 -0.67 1.74
C ALA A 76 5.57 -0.71 3.01
N THR A 77 6.78 -0.14 2.95
CA THR A 77 7.68 0.01 4.11
C THR A 77 7.11 1.00 5.13
N GLU A 78 6.47 2.07 4.66
CA GLU A 78 5.77 3.04 5.51
C GLU A 78 4.63 2.37 6.29
N VAL A 79 3.80 1.52 5.67
CA VAL A 79 2.79 0.71 6.38
C VAL A 79 3.43 -0.12 7.50
N GLN A 80 4.56 -0.76 7.22
CA GLN A 80 5.28 -1.54 8.23
C GLN A 80 5.76 -0.67 9.40
N SER A 81 6.29 0.53 9.11
CA SER A 81 6.75 1.47 10.13
C SER A 81 5.59 1.99 11.00
N GLU A 82 4.50 2.42 10.38
CA GLU A 82 3.33 2.96 11.08
C GLU A 82 2.59 1.87 11.89
N ALA A 83 2.71 0.59 11.50
CA ALA A 83 2.21 -0.51 12.32
C ALA A 83 2.93 -0.62 13.68
N TYR A 84 4.23 -0.31 13.76
CA TYR A 84 4.92 -0.24 15.05
C TYR A 84 4.42 0.92 15.90
N VAL A 85 4.17 2.08 15.29
CA VAL A 85 3.55 3.22 16.00
C VAL A 85 2.22 2.79 16.62
N ALA A 86 1.38 2.08 15.86
CA ALA A 86 0.09 1.58 16.35
C ALA A 86 0.23 0.56 17.50
N LEU A 87 1.31 -0.24 17.54
CA LEU A 87 1.58 -1.17 18.65
C LEU A 87 2.05 -0.45 19.92
N ASP A 88 2.77 0.67 19.77
CA ASP A 88 3.31 1.45 20.87
C ASP A 88 2.28 2.39 21.50
N GLN A 89 1.31 2.88 20.72
CA GLN A 89 0.18 3.66 21.22
C GLN A 89 -0.88 2.73 21.86
N LYS A 90 -0.74 2.43 23.16
CA LYS A 90 -1.69 1.66 23.97
C LYS A 90 -2.64 2.54 24.77
#